data_AF-A0A7D6CCT7-F1
#
_entry.id   AF-A0A7D6CCT7-F1
#
_cell.length_a   1.000
_cell.length_b   1.000
_cell.length_c   1.000
_cell.angle_alpha   90.00
_cell.angle_beta   90.00
_cell.angle_gamma   90.00
#
_symmetry.space_group_name_H-M   'P 1'
#
loop_
_entity.id
_entity.type
_entity.pdbx_description
1 polymer ?
#
loop_
_entity_poly.entity_id
_entity_poly.type
_entity_poly.pdbx_seq_one_letter_code
_entity_poly.pdbx_strand_id
1 'polypeptide(L)'
;MTDVSTALGVRLYPDLVELGGLASALALTATRCQTDVGRISAPERGRGRFTCAGLHCDRGTICVGLGSQARYFMIEISGADGCRADGDTTDLDQVVLLAGAWRGGASLGELRARFPFLDHVREPVGEGTTGA
;
A
#
# COMPACT_ATOMS: atom_id res chain seq x y z
N MET A 1 11.01 13.55 -13.69
CA MET A 1 10.73 12.73 -14.89
C MET A 1 9.58 11.78 -14.55
N THR A 2 8.34 12.28 -14.40
CA THR A 2 7.23 11.46 -13.87
C THR A 2 5.87 11.89 -14.45
N ASP A 3 5.71 11.81 -15.76
CA ASP A 3 4.42 12.07 -16.43
C ASP A 3 3.98 10.90 -17.33
N VAL A 4 4.93 10.22 -17.98
CA VAL A 4 4.67 9.07 -18.86
C VAL A 4 4.14 7.86 -18.09
N SER A 5 4.69 7.60 -16.91
CA SER A 5 4.27 6.53 -16.01
C SER A 5 2.82 6.63 -15.57
N THR A 6 2.37 7.85 -15.33
CA THR A 6 1.03 8.20 -14.87
C THR A 6 0.02 8.14 -16.03
N ALA A 7 0.42 8.55 -17.24
CA ALA A 7 -0.40 8.44 -18.45
C ALA A 7 -0.62 6.98 -18.88
N LEU A 8 0.37 6.10 -18.66
CA LEU A 8 0.24 4.66 -18.88
C LEU A 8 -0.68 4.01 -17.84
N GLY A 9 -0.56 4.36 -16.56
CA GLY A 9 -1.44 3.83 -15.50
C GLY A 9 -2.92 4.09 -15.73
N VAL A 10 -3.28 5.33 -16.14
CA VAL A 10 -4.67 5.70 -16.49
C VAL A 10 -5.19 4.95 -17.73
N ARG A 11 -4.32 4.61 -18.69
CA ARG A 11 -4.72 3.82 -19.89
C ARG A 11 -4.77 2.32 -19.61
N LEU A 12 -4.00 1.82 -18.65
CA LEU A 12 -3.95 0.40 -18.28
C LEU A 12 -5.06 0.00 -17.29
N TYR A 13 -5.63 0.96 -16.56
CA TYR A 13 -6.68 0.73 -15.56
C TYR A 13 -7.89 1.66 -15.77
N PRO A 14 -8.63 1.51 -16.88
CA PRO A 14 -9.85 2.28 -17.10
C PRO A 14 -10.89 2.03 -15.99
N ASP A 15 -11.01 0.79 -15.51
CA ASP A 15 -11.95 0.41 -14.45
C ASP A 15 -11.69 1.18 -13.14
N LEU A 16 -10.42 1.42 -12.79
CA LEU A 16 -10.09 2.20 -11.58
C LEU A 16 -10.48 3.66 -11.75
N VAL A 17 -10.37 4.21 -12.95
CA VAL A 17 -10.79 5.59 -13.24
C VAL A 17 -12.31 5.70 -13.16
N GLU A 18 -13.05 4.72 -13.69
CA GLU A 18 -14.51 4.68 -13.59
C GLU A 18 -14.99 4.56 -12.14
N LEU A 19 -14.25 3.84 -11.29
CA LEU A 19 -14.51 3.75 -9.85
C LEU A 19 -14.15 5.03 -9.07
N GLY A 20 -13.54 6.03 -9.71
CA GLY A 20 -13.12 7.28 -9.07
C GLY A 20 -11.69 7.29 -8.54
N GLY A 21 -10.90 6.26 -8.86
CA GLY A 21 -9.47 6.14 -8.56
C GLY A 21 -9.13 4.95 -7.67
N LEU A 22 -7.82 4.77 -7.43
CA LEU A 22 -7.28 3.69 -6.61
C LEU A 22 -7.85 3.72 -5.17
N ALA A 23 -8.04 4.90 -4.59
CA ALA A 23 -8.59 5.04 -3.25
C ALA A 23 -10.04 4.50 -3.14
N SER A 24 -10.88 4.79 -4.14
CA SER A 24 -12.24 4.25 -4.19
C SER A 24 -12.26 2.74 -4.39
N ALA A 25 -11.38 2.21 -5.25
CA ALA A 25 -11.24 0.78 -5.46
C ALA A 25 -10.78 0.05 -4.19
N LEU A 26 -9.84 0.64 -3.44
CA LEU A 26 -9.43 0.14 -2.11
C LEU A 26 -10.59 0.16 -1.12
N ALA A 27 -11.37 1.25 -1.06
CA ALA A 27 -12.52 1.36 -0.17
C ALA A 27 -13.59 0.29 -0.45
N LEU A 28 -13.89 0.06 -1.73
CA LEU A 28 -14.81 -0.96 -2.19
C LEU A 28 -14.30 -2.37 -1.85
N THR A 29 -13.01 -2.62 -2.09
CA THR A 29 -12.39 -3.92 -1.80
C THR A 29 -12.36 -4.18 -0.29
N ALA A 30 -12.01 -3.18 0.52
CA ALA A 30 -12.07 -3.23 1.99
C ALA A 30 -13.47 -3.57 2.50
N THR A 31 -14.49 -2.94 1.91
CA THR A 31 -15.89 -3.23 2.23
C THR A 31 -16.26 -4.68 1.85
N ARG A 32 -15.86 -5.14 0.67
CA ARG A 32 -16.12 -6.52 0.21
C ARG A 32 -15.43 -7.57 1.08
N CYS A 33 -14.18 -7.30 1.47
CA CYS A 33 -13.38 -8.18 2.32
C CYS A 33 -13.68 -8.00 3.81
N GLN A 34 -14.66 -7.15 4.17
CA GLN A 34 -15.04 -6.81 5.54
C GLN A 34 -13.84 -6.47 6.44
N THR A 35 -12.85 -5.79 5.86
CA THR A 35 -11.55 -5.54 6.49
C THR A 35 -11.39 -4.06 6.74
N ASP A 36 -11.07 -3.68 7.98
CA ASP A 36 -10.80 -2.29 8.33
C ASP A 36 -9.34 -1.93 7.99
N VAL A 37 -9.19 -1.17 6.91
CA VAL A 37 -7.88 -0.68 6.41
C VAL A 37 -7.53 0.73 6.93
N GLY A 38 -8.40 1.31 7.76
CA GLY A 38 -8.25 2.65 8.29
C GLY A 38 -8.56 3.79 7.34
N ARG A 39 -7.89 4.92 7.56
CA ARG A 39 -8.20 6.15 6.85
C ARG A 39 -7.57 6.09 5.46
N ILE A 40 -8.39 5.85 4.47
CA ILE A 40 -7.99 5.93 3.07
C ILE A 40 -7.90 7.41 2.69
N SER A 41 -6.74 7.82 2.19
CA SER A 41 -6.46 9.15 1.67
C SER A 41 -5.95 9.01 0.24
N ALA A 42 -6.37 9.90 -0.65
CA ALA A 42 -5.80 10.03 -1.98
C ALA A 42 -5.22 11.44 -2.11
N PRO A 43 -4.16 11.62 -2.92
CA PRO A 43 -3.64 12.95 -3.17
C PRO A 43 -4.75 13.83 -3.76
N GLU A 44 -5.04 14.95 -3.09
CA GLU A 44 -6.20 15.81 -3.38
C GLU A 44 -6.07 16.57 -4.72
N ARG A 45 -4.84 16.70 -5.25
CA ARG A 45 -4.55 17.45 -6.48
C ARG A 45 -3.59 16.68 -7.39
N GLY A 46 -3.84 16.81 -8.70
CA GLY A 46 -3.02 16.23 -9.76
C GLY A 46 -3.50 14.85 -10.24
N ARG A 47 -2.92 14.35 -11.34
CA ARG A 47 -3.23 13.02 -11.91
C ARG A 47 -2.85 11.85 -10.98
N GLY A 48 -2.08 12.12 -9.93
CA GLY A 48 -1.75 11.16 -8.86
C GLY A 48 -2.96 10.61 -8.13
N ARG A 49 -4.10 11.32 -8.12
CA ARG A 49 -5.34 10.88 -7.44
C ARG A 49 -5.90 9.55 -7.94
N PHE A 50 -5.57 9.18 -9.17
CA PHE A 50 -6.03 7.94 -9.79
C PHE A 50 -5.00 6.81 -9.67
N THR A 51 -3.74 7.14 -9.40
CA THR A 51 -2.61 6.21 -9.48
C THR A 51 -1.96 5.93 -8.13
N CYS A 52 -2.23 6.75 -7.11
CA CYS A 52 -1.75 6.56 -5.75
C CYS A 52 -2.88 6.67 -4.73
N ALA A 53 -2.78 5.88 -3.68
CA ALA A 53 -3.62 5.94 -2.49
C ALA A 53 -2.78 5.65 -1.25
N GLY A 54 -3.06 6.34 -0.15
CA GLY A 54 -2.46 6.13 1.15
C GLY A 54 -3.49 5.60 2.14
N LEU A 55 -3.12 4.60 2.93
CA LEU A 55 -3.91 4.05 4.02
C LEU A 55 -3.21 4.45 5.32
N HIS A 56 -3.85 5.32 6.10
CA HIS A 56 -3.28 5.82 7.35
C HIS A 56 -3.91 5.09 8.53
N CYS A 57 -3.06 4.62 9.43
CA CYS A 57 -3.42 4.01 10.71
C CYS A 57 -2.52 4.55 11.82
N ASP A 58 -2.88 4.30 13.08
CA ASP A 58 -2.13 4.78 14.25
C ASP A 58 -0.66 4.30 14.25
N ARG A 59 -0.43 3.09 13.72
CA ARG A 59 0.88 2.45 13.65
C ARG A 59 1.74 2.90 12.48
N GLY A 60 1.17 3.56 11.48
CA GLY A 60 1.90 3.93 10.27
C GLY A 60 1.02 4.22 9.05
N THR A 61 1.66 4.40 7.90
CA THR A 61 1.00 4.65 6.63
C THR A 61 1.41 3.59 5.62
N ILE A 62 0.45 3.10 4.84
CA ILE A 62 0.68 2.22 3.69
C ILE A 62 0.37 3.02 2.43
N CYS A 63 1.38 3.29 1.62
CA CYS A 63 1.24 3.89 0.31
C CYS A 63 1.08 2.78 -0.74
N VAL A 64 0.08 2.91 -1.60
CA VAL A 64 -0.19 2.00 -2.71
C VAL A 64 -0.12 2.82 -3.99
N GLY A 65 0.76 2.41 -4.90
CA GLY A 65 0.95 3.05 -6.20
C GLY A 65 0.71 2.08 -7.36
N LEU A 66 0.30 2.59 -8.51
CA LEU A 66 0.21 1.79 -9.73
C LEU A 66 1.57 1.68 -10.42
N GLY A 67 1.89 0.47 -10.88
CA GLY A 67 3.03 0.18 -11.74
C GLY A 67 2.94 0.94 -13.06
N SER A 68 4.04 1.58 -13.43
CA SER A 68 4.15 2.35 -14.67
C SER A 68 4.34 1.48 -15.91
N GLN A 69 4.94 0.30 -15.74
CA GLN A 69 5.49 -0.51 -16.82
C GLN A 69 4.68 -1.80 -17.04
N ALA A 70 4.01 -2.30 -16.01
CA ALA A 70 3.12 -3.45 -16.09
C ALA A 70 1.98 -3.32 -15.06
N ARG A 71 0.98 -4.21 -15.16
CA ARG A 71 -0.22 -4.22 -14.32
C ARG A 71 0.09 -4.80 -12.94
N TYR A 72 0.69 -4.00 -12.07
CA TYR A 72 0.94 -4.34 -10.67
C TYR A 72 0.72 -3.11 -9.77
N PHE A 73 0.52 -3.36 -8.49
CA PHE A 73 0.36 -2.41 -7.41
C PHE A 73 1.62 -2.48 -6.55
N MET A 74 2.32 -1.37 -6.43
CA MET A 74 3.46 -1.23 -5.51
C MET A 74 2.91 -0.86 -4.14
N ILE A 75 3.27 -1.62 -3.12
CA ILE A 75 2.97 -1.34 -1.72
C ILE A 75 4.23 -0.84 -1.04
N GLU A 76 4.11 0.26 -0.29
CA GLU A 76 5.13 0.76 0.61
C GLU A 76 4.50 0.97 2.00
N ILE A 77 4.93 0.19 2.97
CA ILE A 77 4.55 0.29 4.38
C ILE A 77 5.60 1.14 5.08
N SER A 78 5.15 2.16 5.81
CA SER A 78 5.99 2.98 6.68
C SER A 78 5.37 3.03 8.08
N GLY A 79 6.00 2.35 9.04
CA GLY A 79 5.62 2.37 10.44
C GLY A 79 6.16 3.62 11.16
N ALA A 80 5.41 4.11 12.15
CA ALA A 80 5.84 5.23 12.99
C ALA A 80 7.13 4.94 13.79
N ASP A 81 7.39 3.66 14.08
CA ASP A 81 8.57 3.18 14.81
C ASP A 81 9.84 3.12 13.94
N GLY A 82 9.74 3.45 12.64
CA GLY A 82 10.86 3.33 11.68
C GLY A 82 10.89 2.00 10.92
N CYS A 83 9.91 1.12 11.15
CA CYS A 83 9.66 -0.05 10.31
C CYS A 83 9.35 0.42 8.88
N ARG A 84 9.93 -0.22 7.87
CA ARG A 84 9.56 -0.01 6.47
C ARG A 84 9.44 -1.35 5.78
N ALA A 85 8.46 -1.51 4.92
CA ALA A 85 8.41 -2.64 4.03
C ALA A 85 7.97 -2.21 2.63
N ASP A 86 8.45 -2.88 1.61
CA ASP A 86 7.96 -2.70 0.27
C ASP A 86 7.77 -4.05 -0.43
N GLY A 87 6.90 -4.02 -1.43
CA GLY A 87 6.56 -5.17 -2.25
C GLY A 87 5.63 -4.76 -3.37
N ASP A 88 5.31 -5.70 -4.24
CA ASP A 88 4.40 -5.47 -5.34
C ASP A 88 3.47 -6.66 -5.55
N THR A 89 2.21 -6.37 -5.86
CA THR A 89 1.20 -7.41 -6.09
C THR A 89 0.33 -7.02 -7.27
N THR A 90 -0.23 -7.99 -7.97
CA THR A 90 -1.25 -7.73 -9.00
C THR A 90 -2.68 -7.80 -8.44
N ASP A 91 -2.81 -8.10 -7.15
CA ASP A 91 -4.09 -8.40 -6.50
C ASP A 91 -4.43 -7.37 -5.40
N LEU A 92 -5.53 -6.64 -5.60
CA LEU A 92 -6.00 -5.60 -4.68
C LEU A 92 -6.53 -6.16 -3.35
N ASP A 93 -7.05 -7.40 -3.36
CA ASP A 93 -7.57 -8.05 -2.16
C ASP A 93 -6.42 -8.32 -1.18
N GLN A 94 -5.28 -8.77 -1.71
CA GLN A 94 -4.05 -8.92 -0.94
C GLN A 94 -3.59 -7.62 -0.27
N VAL A 95 -3.70 -6.48 -0.95
CA VAL A 95 -3.34 -5.16 -0.38
C VAL A 95 -4.25 -4.80 0.79
N VAL A 96 -5.56 -5.03 0.65
CA VAL A 96 -6.55 -4.78 1.71
C VAL A 96 -6.33 -5.69 2.91
N LEU A 97 -6.12 -6.99 2.67
CA LEU A 97 -5.86 -7.97 3.73
C LEU A 97 -4.58 -7.62 4.49
N LEU A 98 -3.53 -7.21 3.77
CA LEU A 98 -2.28 -6.75 4.35
C LEU A 98 -2.48 -5.49 5.21
N ALA A 99 -3.22 -4.50 4.70
CA ALA A 99 -3.51 -3.29 5.46
C ALA A 99 -4.33 -3.58 6.74
N GLY A 100 -5.30 -4.48 6.65
CA GLY A 100 -6.06 -4.96 7.80
C GLY A 100 -5.19 -5.69 8.83
N ALA A 101 -4.31 -6.59 8.37
CA ALA A 101 -3.39 -7.32 9.25
C ALA A 101 -2.38 -6.38 9.92
N TRP A 102 -1.80 -5.44 9.18
CA TRP A 102 -0.88 -4.42 9.71
C TRP A 102 -1.54 -3.58 10.80
N ARG A 103 -2.76 -3.10 10.53
CA ARG A 103 -3.58 -2.37 11.49
C ARG A 103 -3.94 -3.22 12.70
N GLY A 104 -4.24 -4.51 12.49
CA GLY A 104 -4.54 -5.48 13.53
C GLY A 104 -3.36 -5.82 14.45
N GLY A 105 -2.16 -5.28 14.19
CA GLY A 105 -0.98 -5.47 15.01
C GLY A 105 0.02 -6.51 14.48
N ALA A 106 -0.18 -7.06 13.27
CA ALA A 106 0.75 -8.02 12.70
C ALA A 106 2.15 -7.39 12.49
N SER A 107 3.21 -8.08 12.90
CA SER A 107 4.60 -7.63 12.67
C SER A 107 4.99 -7.76 11.20
N LEU A 108 6.04 -7.06 10.76
CA LEU A 108 6.53 -7.18 9.38
C LEU A 108 6.91 -8.61 9.01
N GLY A 109 7.48 -9.38 9.95
CA GLY A 109 7.76 -10.80 9.76
C GLY A 109 6.50 -11.64 9.51
N GLU A 110 5.43 -11.42 10.28
CA GLU A 110 4.13 -12.10 10.09
C GLU A 110 3.49 -11.71 8.77
N LEU A 111 3.55 -10.42 8.41
CA LEU A 111 3.07 -9.95 7.12
C LEU A 111 3.84 -10.62 5.99
N ARG A 112 5.17 -10.66 6.03
CA ARG A 112 5.97 -11.32 5.00
C ARG A 112 5.70 -12.83 4.91
N ALA A 113 5.47 -13.49 6.04
CA ALA A 113 5.09 -14.91 6.05
C ALA A 113 3.73 -15.15 5.38
N ARG A 114 2.79 -14.23 5.57
CA ARG A 114 1.42 -14.31 5.02
C ARG A 114 1.34 -13.78 3.58
N PHE A 115 2.21 -12.85 3.23
CA PHE A 115 2.23 -12.09 1.99
C PHE A 115 3.64 -12.17 1.39
N PRO A 116 3.94 -13.25 0.63
CA PRO A 116 5.29 -13.50 0.11
C PRO A 116 5.73 -12.50 -0.97
N PHE A 117 4.85 -11.59 -1.38
CA PHE A 117 5.17 -10.49 -2.29
C PHE A 117 5.89 -9.31 -1.60
N LEU A 118 5.97 -9.31 -0.27
CA LEU A 118 6.82 -8.36 0.47
C LEU A 118 8.27 -8.82 0.36
N ASP A 119 9.04 -8.12 -0.48
CA ASP A 119 10.44 -8.48 -0.75
C ASP A 119 11.38 -7.83 0.28
N HIS A 120 11.27 -6.52 0.43
CA HIS A 120 12.13 -5.74 1.30
C HIS A 120 11.39 -5.37 2.59
N VAL A 121 11.72 -6.06 3.68
CA VAL A 121 11.30 -5.70 5.03
C VAL A 121 12.50 -5.17 5.79
N ARG A 122 12.35 -3.93 6.26
CA ARG A 122 13.29 -3.26 7.13
C ARG A 122 12.61 -3.05 8.47
N GLU A 123 13.06 -3.82 9.44
CA GLU A 123 12.67 -3.62 10.83
C GLU A 123 13.30 -2.34 11.37
N PRO A 124 12.66 -1.69 12.36
CA PRO A 124 13.22 -0.52 12.99
C PRO A 124 14.56 -0.97 13.55
N VAL A 125 15.61 -0.20 13.24
CA VAL A 125 16.91 -0.42 13.88
C VAL A 125 16.69 -0.07 15.35
N GLY A 126 16.33 -1.07 16.15
CA GLY A 126 16.41 -0.97 17.58
C GLY A 126 17.83 -0.51 17.86
N GLU A 127 17.96 0.64 18.50
CA GLU A 127 19.22 1.10 19.04
C GLU A 127 19.81 -0.11 19.76
N GLY A 128 20.88 -0.65 19.15
CA GLY A 128 21.48 -1.88 19.60
C GLY A 128 21.76 -1.70 21.08
N THR A 129 21.28 -2.65 21.87
CA THR A 129 21.74 -2.86 23.23
C THR A 129 23.26 -2.90 23.16
N THR A 130 23.91 -1.76 23.43
CA THR A 130 25.35 -1.70 23.60
C THR A 130 25.59 -2.36 24.93
N GLY A 131 26.16 -3.57 24.86
CA GLY A 131 26.47 -4.37 26.02
C GLY A 131 27.52 -3.74 26.93
N ALA A 132 27.48 -4.15 28.18
CA ALA A 132 28.61 -4.69 28.95
C ALA A 132 28.06 -5.24 30.26
#